data_AF-A0A0X3Q268-F1
#
_entry.id   AF-A0A0X3Q268-F1
#
_cell.length_a   1.000
_cell.length_b   1.000
_cell.length_c   1.000
_cell.angle_alpha   90.00
_cell.angle_beta   90.00
_cell.angle_gamma   90.00
#
_symmetry.space_group_name_H-M   'P 1'
#
loop_
_entity.id
_entity.type
_entity.pdbx_description
1 polymer ?
#
loop_
_entity_poly.entity_id
_entity_poly.type
_entity_poly.pdbx_seq_one_letter_code
_entity_poly.pdbx_strand_id
1 'polypeptide(L)'
;MKLTIVSLIKQVRQFPVNTRFKCGRSWLLYNVFLCGGFSVLADVISQCLEQKASKGKLSLEGRRTAAFGCTSLLLAPSVHYWYLLLDRILLGNTGSILLRKLFYDAVIFSPFYIAAFYALQNKLEGDSQESFLKKTEFNGNTTLGQ
;
A
#
# COMPACT_ATOMS: atom_id res chain seq x y z
N MET A 1 -13.75 -16.25 30.78
CA MET A 1 -12.71 -16.24 29.72
C MET A 1 -12.36 -14.78 29.37
N LYS A 2 -11.65 -14.07 30.25
CA LYS A 2 -11.19 -12.68 30.01
C LYS A 2 -9.71 -12.76 29.62
N LEU A 3 -9.44 -12.98 28.34
CA LEU A 3 -8.10 -12.83 27.78
C LEU A 3 -7.75 -11.34 27.84
N THR A 4 -7.00 -11.00 28.88
CA THR A 4 -6.73 -9.64 29.32
C THR A 4 -5.93 -8.91 28.25
N ILE A 5 -6.55 -7.93 27.58
CA ILE A 5 -5.89 -6.96 26.68
C ILE A 5 -4.63 -6.37 27.35
N VAL A 6 -4.62 -6.27 28.68
CA VAL A 6 -3.48 -5.84 29.50
C VAL A 6 -2.25 -6.77 29.38
N SER A 7 -2.42 -8.09 29.19
CA SER A 7 -1.29 -9.00 28.99
C SER A 7 -0.68 -8.84 27.60
N LEU A 8 -1.52 -8.64 26.57
CA LEU A 8 -1.08 -8.32 25.21
C LEU A 8 -0.32 -6.99 25.17
N ILE A 9 -0.82 -5.96 25.87
CA ILE A 9 -0.12 -4.67 26.00
C ILE A 9 1.20 -4.80 26.75
N LYS A 10 1.28 -5.66 27.78
CA LYS A 10 2.55 -5.94 28.48
C LYS A 10 3.54 -6.70 27.58
N GLN A 11 3.05 -7.57 26.70
CA GLN A 11 3.88 -8.32 25.76
C GLN A 11 4.44 -7.44 24.64
N VAL A 12 3.68 -6.46 24.16
CA VAL A 12 4.16 -5.43 23.22
C VAL A 12 5.19 -4.49 23.86
N ARG A 13 5.18 -4.34 25.20
CA ARG A 13 6.12 -3.48 25.95
C ARG A 13 7.57 -4.00 25.96
N GLN A 14 7.79 -5.28 25.66
CA GLN A 14 9.11 -5.93 25.80
C GLN A 14 9.99 -5.88 24.55
N PHE A 15 9.63 -5.16 23.48
CA PHE A 15 10.57 -5.02 22.36
C PHE A 15 11.79 -4.20 22.78
N PRO A 16 13.00 -4.80 22.87
CA PRO A 16 14.20 -4.05 23.10
C PRO A 16 14.45 -3.18 21.86
N VAL A 17 14.12 -1.90 21.95
CA VAL A 17 14.51 -0.85 21.00
C VAL A 17 16.00 -0.54 21.20
N ASN A 18 16.83 -1.56 21.01
CA ASN A 18 18.27 -1.38 20.84
C ASN A 18 18.71 -2.10 19.58
N THR A 19 18.15 -1.67 18.47
CA THR A 19 18.74 -1.90 17.16
C THR A 19 19.41 -0.62 16.73
N ARG A 20 20.66 -0.45 17.18
CA ARG A 20 21.61 0.45 16.53
C ARG A 20 21.88 -0.12 15.14
N PHE A 21 20.92 0.04 14.22
CA PHE A 21 21.02 -0.35 12.82
C PHE A 21 22.09 0.52 12.16
N LYS A 22 23.35 0.08 12.27
CA LYS A 22 24.43 0.52 11.38
C LYS A 22 24.17 -0.04 9.99
N CYS A 23 23.14 0.45 9.29
CA CYS A 23 23.02 0.40 7.83
C CYS A 23 21.74 1.12 7.34
N GLY A 24 21.73 2.46 7.34
CA GLY A 24 20.56 3.21 6.84
C GLY A 24 20.22 2.93 5.37
N ARG A 25 21.23 2.61 4.54
CA ARG A 25 21.05 2.41 3.09
C ARG A 25 20.50 1.02 2.73
N SER A 26 20.93 -0.05 3.41
CA SER A 26 20.39 -1.39 3.15
C SER A 26 18.94 -1.52 3.61
N TRP A 27 18.56 -0.90 4.72
CA TRP A 27 17.20 -1.01 5.27
C TRP A 27 16.14 -0.37 4.36
N LEU A 28 16.48 0.79 3.78
CA LEU A 28 15.63 1.44 2.78
C LEU A 28 15.46 0.55 1.54
N LEU A 29 16.54 -0.06 1.05
CA LEU A 29 16.47 -0.98 -0.10
C LEU A 29 15.56 -2.17 0.20
N TYR A 30 15.70 -2.81 1.36
CA TYR A 30 14.80 -3.91 1.76
C TYR A 30 13.34 -3.47 1.80
N ASN A 31 13.04 -2.30 2.37
CA ASN A 31 11.67 -1.77 2.43
C ASN A 31 11.11 -1.54 1.02
N VAL A 32 11.88 -0.89 0.14
CA VAL A 32 11.49 -0.62 -1.25
C VAL A 32 11.24 -1.92 -2.02
N PHE A 33 12.15 -2.89 -1.92
CA PHE A 33 11.98 -4.19 -2.58
C PHE A 33 10.79 -4.98 -2.04
N LEU A 34 10.59 -5.00 -0.72
CA LEU A 34 9.46 -5.69 -0.10
C LEU A 34 8.13 -5.04 -0.49
N CYS A 35 8.02 -3.72 -0.43
CA CYS A 35 6.81 -3.00 -0.81
C CYS A 35 6.50 -3.19 -2.30
N GLY A 36 7.50 -3.04 -3.18
CA GLY A 36 7.33 -3.25 -4.62
C GLY A 36 6.91 -4.68 -4.95
N GLY A 37 7.63 -5.67 -4.41
CA GLY A 37 7.34 -7.09 -4.63
C GLY A 37 5.98 -7.52 -4.10
N PHE A 38 5.60 -7.06 -2.90
CA PHE A 38 4.30 -7.35 -2.33
C PHE A 38 3.17 -6.70 -3.13
N SER A 39 3.38 -5.51 -3.69
CA SER A 39 2.38 -4.82 -4.51
C SER A 39 2.14 -5.53 -5.83
N VAL A 40 3.22 -5.97 -6.50
CA VAL A 40 3.13 -6.81 -7.70
C VAL A 40 2.40 -8.11 -7.41
N LEU A 41 2.73 -8.77 -6.29
CA LEU A 41 2.07 -10.02 -5.90
C LEU A 41 0.58 -9.82 -5.59
N ALA A 42 0.24 -8.78 -4.83
CA ALA A 42 -1.14 -8.43 -4.52
C ALA A 42 -1.93 -8.19 -5.80
N ASP A 43 -1.35 -7.48 -6.76
CA ASP A 43 -1.97 -7.21 -8.05
C ASP A 43 -2.23 -8.48 -8.87
N VAL A 44 -1.23 -9.37 -8.97
CA VAL A 44 -1.37 -10.67 -9.66
C VAL A 44 -2.48 -11.50 -9.03
N ILE A 45 -2.56 -11.54 -7.70
CA ILE A 45 -3.63 -12.24 -6.99
C ILE A 45 -5.00 -11.62 -7.34
N SER A 46 -5.11 -10.30 -7.35
CA SER A 46 -6.34 -9.61 -7.76
C SER A 46 -6.75 -9.96 -9.20
N GLN A 47 -5.82 -9.98 -10.16
CA GLN A 47 -6.11 -10.39 -11.54
C GLN A 47 -6.60 -11.84 -11.62
N CYS A 48 -5.94 -12.75 -10.90
CA CYS A 48 -6.35 -14.15 -10.85
C CYS A 48 -7.76 -14.33 -10.27
N LEU A 49 -8.11 -13.58 -9.23
CA LEU A 49 -9.45 -13.62 -8.62
C LEU A 49 -10.51 -13.06 -9.58
N GLU A 50 -10.23 -11.95 -10.25
CA GLU A 50 -11.15 -11.33 -11.21
C GLU A 50 -11.41 -12.24 -12.42
N GLN A 51 -10.38 -12.91 -12.92
CA GLN A 51 -10.49 -13.89 -14.01
C GLN A 51 -11.30 -15.12 -13.58
N LYS A 52 -11.08 -15.63 -12.36
CA LYS A 52 -11.85 -16.75 -11.80
C LYS A 52 -13.33 -16.40 -11.65
N ALA A 53 -13.64 -15.15 -11.27
CA ALA A 53 -15.01 -14.65 -11.19
C ALA A 53 -15.64 -14.47 -12.58
N SER A 54 -14.88 -14.00 -13.57
CA SER A 54 -15.37 -13.62 -14.90
C SER A 54 -15.45 -14.78 -15.91
N LYS A 55 -14.97 -15.99 -15.57
CA LYS A 55 -14.85 -17.16 -16.48
C LYS A 55 -14.16 -16.84 -17.83
N GLY A 56 -13.37 -15.77 -17.88
CA GLY A 56 -12.70 -15.27 -19.07
C GLY A 56 -11.35 -15.93 -19.33
N LYS A 57 -10.78 -15.68 -20.52
CA LYS A 57 -9.45 -16.15 -20.92
C LYS A 57 -8.36 -15.50 -20.05
N LEU A 58 -7.30 -16.24 -19.69
CA LEU A 58 -6.18 -15.77 -18.88
C LEU A 58 -5.38 -14.70 -19.63
N SER A 59 -5.68 -13.41 -19.42
CA SER A 59 -4.87 -12.28 -19.89
C SER A 59 -4.42 -11.47 -18.68
N LEU A 60 -3.18 -11.70 -18.24
CA LEU A 60 -2.54 -10.86 -17.23
C LEU A 60 -2.14 -9.53 -17.87
N GLU A 61 -2.66 -8.44 -17.31
CA GLU A 61 -2.35 -7.08 -17.72
C GLU A 61 -1.01 -6.65 -17.10
N GLY A 62 0.09 -7.00 -17.78
CA GLY A 62 1.44 -6.69 -17.30
C GLY A 62 1.70 -5.18 -17.12
N ARG A 63 1.04 -4.34 -17.92
CA ARG A 63 1.09 -2.87 -17.78
C ARG A 63 0.55 -2.42 -16.42
N ARG A 64 -0.57 -3.00 -15.98
CA ARG A 64 -1.22 -2.70 -14.70
C ARG A 64 -0.34 -3.12 -13.53
N THR A 65 0.19 -4.34 -13.58
CA THR A 65 1.10 -4.87 -12.56
C THR A 65 2.40 -4.06 -12.47
N ALA A 66 2.96 -3.63 -13.62
CA ALA A 66 4.12 -2.76 -13.64
C ALA A 66 3.83 -1.38 -13.03
N ALA A 67 2.66 -0.80 -13.31
CA ALA A 67 2.22 0.47 -12.71
C ALA A 67 2.13 0.34 -11.17
N PHE A 68 1.51 -0.73 -10.65
CA PHE A 68 1.45 -0.99 -9.20
C PHE A 68 2.85 -1.14 -8.58
N GLY A 69 3.76 -1.84 -9.26
CA GLY A 69 5.16 -1.95 -8.84
C GLY A 69 5.86 -0.60 -8.79
N CYS A 70 5.78 0.20 -9.85
CA CYS A 70 6.38 1.53 -9.94
C CYS A 70 5.81 2.50 -8.90
N THR A 71 4.49 2.52 -8.72
CA THR A 71 3.82 3.33 -7.69
C THR A 71 4.39 3.02 -6.30
N SER A 72 4.47 1.74 -5.95
CA SER A 72 4.95 1.30 -4.64
C SER A 72 6.44 1.55 -4.43
N LEU A 73 7.26 1.44 -5.49
CA LEU A 73 8.69 1.79 -5.42
C LEU A 73 8.89 3.29 -5.13
N LEU A 74 8.03 4.16 -5.69
CA LEU A 74 8.09 5.61 -5.48
C LEU A 74 7.54 6.02 -4.10
N LEU A 75 6.53 5.32 -3.58
CA LEU A 75 5.95 5.63 -2.27
C LEU A 75 6.70 5.01 -1.09
N ALA A 76 7.40 3.89 -1.27
CA ALA A 76 8.12 3.20 -0.19
C ALA A 76 9.14 4.09 0.58
N PRO A 77 9.94 4.95 -0.08
CA PRO A 77 10.80 5.90 0.65
C PRO A 77 10.01 6.87 1.54
N SER A 78 8.80 7.27 1.13
CA SER A 78 7.96 8.20 1.92
C SER A 78 7.58 7.61 3.27
N VAL A 79 7.28 6.31 3.33
CA VAL A 79 7.04 5.57 4.58
C VAL A 79 8.28 5.57 5.46
N HIS A 80 9.46 5.35 4.88
CA HIS A 80 10.72 5.36 5.61
C HIS A 80 11.00 6.73 6.25
N TYR A 81 10.82 7.82 5.50
CA TYR A 81 11.00 9.17 6.02
C TYR A 81 9.97 9.54 7.08
N TRP A 82 8.73 9.07 6.95
CA TRP A 82 7.69 9.28 7.95
C TRP A 82 8.06 8.67 9.30
N TYR A 83 8.56 7.43 9.32
CA TYR A 83 9.03 6.81 10.56
C TYR A 83 10.25 7.51 11.16
N LEU A 84 11.19 7.96 10.34
CA LEU A 84 12.32 8.78 10.81
C LEU A 84 11.85 10.10 11.45
N LEU A 85 10.80 10.72 10.90
CA LEU A 85 10.20 11.94 11.46
C LEU A 85 9.49 11.65 12.79
N LEU A 86 8.70 10.57 12.85
CA LEU A 86 8.01 10.16 14.07
C LEU A 86 8.98 9.83 15.20
N ASP A 87 10.12 9.21 14.90
CA ASP A 87 11.15 8.92 15.90
C ASP A 87 11.83 10.19 16.43
N ARG A 88 11.87 11.28 15.64
CA ARG A 88 12.34 12.59 16.10
C ARG A 88 11.31 13.35 16.91
N ILE A 89 10.02 13.30 16.54
CA ILE A 89 8.96 14.09 17.21
C ILE A 89 8.55 13.42 18.53
N LEU A 90 8.52 12.10 18.58
CA LEU A 90 7.97 11.33 19.69
C LEU A 90 9.08 10.50 20.35
N LEU A 91 9.96 11.22 21.07
CA LEU A 91 10.96 10.65 21.95
C LEU A 91 10.30 10.14 23.24
N GLY A 92 10.35 8.83 23.47
CA GLY A 92 9.90 8.20 24.71
C GLY A 92 9.20 6.86 24.51
N ASN A 93 9.24 6.00 25.53
CA ASN A 93 8.77 4.62 25.45
C ASN A 93 7.49 4.35 26.27
N THR A 94 6.69 5.40 26.52
CA THR A 94 5.45 5.31 27.30
C THR A 94 4.27 4.90 26.41
N GLY A 95 3.35 4.07 26.92
CA GLY A 95 2.18 3.60 26.16
C GLY A 95 1.31 4.73 25.56
N SER A 96 1.22 5.88 26.23
CA SER A 96 0.51 7.06 25.71
C SER A 96 1.18 7.66 24.46
N ILE A 97 2.50 7.53 24.31
CA ILE A 97 3.24 7.99 23.13
C ILE A 97 2.96 7.06 21.95
N LEU A 98 2.90 5.75 22.19
CA LEU A 98 2.53 4.77 21.16
C LEU A 98 1.11 5.01 20.63
N LEU A 99 0.15 5.29 21.51
CA LEU A 99 -1.22 5.64 21.10
C LEU A 99 -1.26 6.92 20.25
N ARG A 100 -0.44 7.93 20.60
CA ARG A 100 -0.32 9.15 19.80
C ARG A 100 0.33 8.87 18.44
N LYS A 101 1.38 8.04 18.37
CA LYS A 101 2.00 7.59 17.11
C LYS A 101 0.96 6.95 16.20
N LEU A 102 0.19 6.00 16.72
CA LEU A 102 -0.89 5.31 15.99
C LEU A 102 -1.98 6.28 15.51
N PHE A 103 -2.35 7.26 16.34
CA PHE A 103 -3.33 8.28 15.95
C PHE A 103 -2.83 9.14 14.79
N TYR A 104 -1.58 9.61 14.84
CA TYR A 104 -1.00 10.37 13.75
C TYR A 104 -0.84 9.54 12.47
N ASP A 105 -0.47 8.26 12.58
CA ASP A 105 -0.43 7.34 11.46
C ASP A 105 -1.81 7.18 10.80
N ALA A 106 -2.86 7.00 11.60
CA ALA A 106 -4.21 6.80 11.09
C ALA A 106 -4.83 8.08 10.50
N VAL A 107 -4.61 9.24 11.13
CA VAL A 107 -5.31 10.49 10.79
C VAL A 107 -4.57 11.33 9.75
N ILE A 108 -3.24 11.30 9.74
CA ILE A 108 -2.44 12.14 8.85
C ILE A 108 -1.79 11.31 7.76
N PHE A 109 -1.04 10.29 8.16
CA PHE A 109 -0.22 9.55 7.20
C PHE A 109 -1.07 8.70 6.25
N SER A 110 -2.04 7.95 6.79
CA SER A 110 -2.90 7.08 5.99
C SER A 110 -3.66 7.83 4.87
N PRO A 111 -4.41 8.91 5.12
CA PRO A 111 -5.13 9.61 4.05
C PRO A 111 -4.19 10.26 3.04
N PHE A 112 -3.05 10.81 3.49
CA PHE A 112 -2.03 11.37 2.60
C PHE A 112 -1.41 10.29 1.70
N TYR A 113 -1.03 9.16 2.29
CA TYR A 113 -0.43 8.03 1.58
C TYR A 113 -1.39 7.43 0.54
N ILE A 114 -2.65 7.22 0.93
CA ILE A 114 -3.69 6.70 0.02
C ILE A 114 -3.92 7.68 -1.14
N ALA A 115 -4.03 8.98 -0.86
CA ALA A 115 -4.20 9.99 -1.91
C ALA A 115 -3.02 10.02 -2.88
N ALA A 116 -1.78 10.00 -2.36
CA ALA A 116 -0.58 9.94 -3.19
C ALA A 116 -0.50 8.65 -4.02
N PHE A 117 -0.88 7.51 -3.43
CA PHE A 117 -0.89 6.22 -4.11
C PHE A 117 -1.83 6.25 -5.31
N TYR A 118 -3.08 6.64 -5.11
CA TYR A 118 -4.04 6.71 -6.20
C TYR A 118 -3.67 7.78 -7.24
N ALA A 119 -3.15 8.94 -6.83
CA ALA A 119 -2.71 9.97 -7.77
C ALA A 119 -1.59 9.47 -8.69
N LEU A 120 -0.62 8.74 -8.14
CA LEU A 120 0.49 8.19 -8.90
C LEU A 120 0.05 7.00 -9.76
N GLN A 121 -0.80 6.12 -9.22
CA GLN A 121 -1.36 5.01 -9.97
C GLN A 121 -2.17 5.51 -11.18
N ASN A 122 -3.02 6.52 -11.01
CA ASN A 122 -3.75 7.14 -12.12
C ASN A 122 -2.81 7.72 -13.19
N LYS A 123 -1.69 8.33 -12.78
CA LYS A 123 -0.69 8.85 -13.73
C LYS A 123 0.04 7.75 -14.50
N LEU A 124 0.38 6.65 -13.83
CA LEU A 124 1.13 5.54 -14.43
C LEU A 124 0.27 4.61 -15.28
N GLU A 125 -0.98 4.41 -14.89
CA GLU A 125 -1.93 3.60 -15.64
C GLU A 125 -2.48 4.35 -16.85
N GLY A 126 -2.53 5.69 -16.78
CA GLY A 126 -2.73 6.60 -17.92
C GLY A 126 -4.07 6.49 -18.67
N ASP A 127 -4.92 5.53 -18.32
CA ASP A 127 -5.90 5.00 -19.27
C ASP A 127 -7.17 4.44 -18.59
N SER A 128 -7.94 5.29 -17.92
CA SER A 128 -9.22 4.89 -17.32
C SER A 128 -10.40 5.82 -17.60
N GLN A 129 -10.19 7.00 -18.20
CA GLN A 129 -11.33 7.80 -18.69
C GLN A 129 -11.70 7.36 -20.12
N GLU A 130 -10.73 7.19 -21.03
CA GLU A 130 -11.02 6.78 -22.41
C GLU A 130 -11.42 5.32 -22.55
N SER A 131 -10.80 4.39 -21.83
CA SER A 131 -11.09 2.96 -21.93
C SER A 131 -12.46 2.57 -21.37
N PHE A 132 -12.95 3.27 -20.32
CA PHE A 132 -14.31 3.10 -19.79
C PHE A 132 -15.38 3.77 -20.69
N LEU A 133 -15.09 4.95 -21.25
CA LEU A 133 -15.97 5.59 -22.23
C LEU A 133 -16.05 4.77 -23.53
N LYS A 134 -14.94 4.23 -24.00
CA LYS A 134 -14.90 3.39 -25.21
C LYS A 134 -15.60 2.03 -25.01
N LYS A 135 -15.57 1.46 -23.79
CA LYS A 135 -16.34 0.26 -23.44
C LYS A 135 -17.85 0.53 -23.32
N THR A 136 -18.25 1.72 -22.90
CA THR A 136 -19.67 2.10 -22.79
C THR A 136 -20.25 2.55 -24.14
N GLU A 137 -19.46 3.23 -24.97
CA GLU A 137 -19.82 3.65 -26.32
C GLU A 137 -19.90 2.47 -27.31
N PHE A 138 -19.00 1.47 -27.19
CA PHE A 138 -19.04 0.24 -28.00
C PHE A 138 -20.11 -0.77 -27.55
N ASN A 139 -20.67 -0.64 -26.35
CA ASN A 139 -21.79 -1.48 -25.90
C ASN A 139 -23.16 -0.84 -26.22
N GLY A 140 -23.21 0.49 -26.39
CA GLY A 140 -24.42 1.21 -26.79
C GLY A 140 -24.75 1.11 -28.29
N ASN A 141 -23.78 0.86 -29.16
CA ASN A 141 -23.97 0.77 -30.61
C ASN A 141 -24.19 -0.66 -31.13
N THR A 142 -23.97 -1.69 -30.31
CA THR A 142 -24.22 -3.10 -30.68
C THR A 142 -25.65 -3.56 -30.37
N THR A 143 -26.44 -2.77 -29.62
CA THR A 143 -27.83 -3.08 -29.24
C THR A 143 -28.89 -2.39 -30.10
N LEU A 144 -28.51 -1.56 -31.08
CA LEU A 144 -29.43 -0.87 -32.00
C LEU A 144 -29.36 -1.40 -33.46
N GLY A 145 -28.74 -2.56 -33.67
CA GLY A 145 -28.54 -3.18 -34.99
C GLY A 145 -29.12 -4.59 -35.13
N GLN A 146 -30.15 -4.92 -34.36
CA GLN A 146 -30.96 -6.14 -34.49
C GLN A 146 -32.44 -5.75 -34.55
#